data_AF-G0QZR6-F1
#
_entry.id   AF-G0QZR6-F1
#
_cell.length_a   1.000
_cell.length_b   1.000
_cell.length_c   1.000
_cell.angle_alpha   90.00
_cell.angle_beta   90.00
_cell.angle_gamma   90.00
#
_symmetry.space_group_name_H-M   'P 1'
#
loop_
_entity.id
_entity.type
_entity.pdbx_description
1 polymer ?
#
loop_
_entity_poly.entity_id
_entity_poly.type
_entity_poly.pdbx_seq_one_letter_code
_entity_poly.pdbx_strand_id
1 'polypeptide(L)'
;MKMWDIGGQVQYRSEWGLYTRDADAILFVIDTSNRDTQAISKRELHTLLEDKELQNIPILIVGNKIDLKGHLSEKEIIEGMNLDYVTTNPWIVVMVSALKGDNISLIIDWLIKQNNKKKN
;
A
#
# COMPACT_ATOMS: atom_id res chain seq x y z
N MET A 1 -12.92 12.76 2.31
CA MET A 1 -12.11 11.54 2.13
C MET A 1 -12.92 10.38 2.67
N LYS A 2 -13.23 9.40 1.83
CA LYS A 2 -13.82 8.13 2.27
C LYS A 2 -12.69 7.10 2.29
N MET A 3 -12.65 6.26 3.31
CA MET A 3 -11.62 5.24 3.48
C MET A 3 -12.32 3.92 3.79
N TRP A 4 -11.89 2.87 3.10
CA TRP A 4 -12.37 1.51 3.31
C TRP A 4 -11.19 0.70 3.85
N ASP A 5 -11.33 0.16 5.06
CA ASP A 5 -10.38 -0.80 5.61
C ASP A 5 -10.83 -2.19 5.20
N ILE A 6 -9.94 -2.94 4.55
CA ILE A 6 -10.27 -4.24 3.98
C ILE A 6 -9.26 -5.27 4.49
N GLY A 7 -9.77 -6.31 5.15
CA GLY A 7 -8.92 -7.35 5.73
C GLY A 7 -8.11 -8.11 4.67
N GLY A 8 -6.84 -8.35 4.95
CA GLY A 8 -5.93 -9.12 4.09
C GLY A 8 -6.14 -10.64 4.10
N GLN A 9 -7.06 -11.15 4.93
CA GLN A 9 -7.33 -12.59 5.03
C GLN A 9 -8.01 -13.09 3.75
N VAL A 10 -7.70 -14.33 3.35
CA VAL A 10 -8.17 -14.96 2.10
C VAL A 10 -9.69 -14.80 1.92
N GLN A 11 -10.46 -14.96 2.99
CA GLN A 11 -11.92 -14.91 2.97
C GLN A 11 -12.51 -13.53 2.59
N TYR A 12 -11.78 -12.43 2.78
CA TYR A 12 -12.26 -11.08 2.46
C TYR A 12 -11.81 -10.61 1.06
N ARG A 13 -11.00 -11.39 0.35
CA ARG A 13 -10.39 -10.96 -0.92
C ARG A 13 -11.37 -10.90 -2.08
N SER A 14 -12.42 -11.73 -2.05
CA SER A 14 -13.53 -11.65 -3.02
C SER A 14 -14.31 -10.34 -2.93
N GLU A 15 -14.19 -9.61 -1.82
CA GLU A 15 -14.90 -8.35 -1.60
C GLU A 15 -14.08 -7.13 -1.99
N TRP A 16 -12.78 -7.27 -2.27
CA TRP A 16 -11.88 -6.15 -2.60
C TRP A 16 -12.43 -5.31 -3.76
N GLY A 17 -12.87 -5.97 -4.84
CA GLY A 17 -13.45 -5.32 -6.03
C GLY A 17 -14.71 -4.49 -5.77
N LEU A 18 -15.43 -4.72 -4.66
CA LEU A 18 -16.61 -3.92 -4.29
C LEU A 18 -16.21 -2.58 -3.65
N TYR A 19 -15.06 -2.54 -2.97
CA TYR A 19 -14.58 -1.37 -2.23
C TYR A 19 -13.55 -0.56 -3.00
N THR A 20 -12.90 -1.16 -3.99
CA THR A 20 -11.87 -0.52 -4.83
C THR A 20 -12.45 0.18 -6.06
N ARG A 21 -13.72 -0.05 -6.39
CA ARG A 21 -14.39 0.67 -7.49
C ARG A 21 -14.36 2.17 -7.23
N ASP A 22 -13.93 2.93 -8.24
CA ASP A 22 -13.75 4.39 -8.18
C ASP A 22 -12.73 4.88 -7.14
N ALA A 23 -11.79 4.02 -6.71
CA ALA A 23 -10.75 4.42 -5.77
C ALA A 23 -9.84 5.51 -6.34
N ASP A 24 -9.59 6.55 -5.55
CA ASP A 24 -8.68 7.65 -5.91
C ASP A 24 -7.21 7.31 -5.68
N ALA A 25 -6.95 6.42 -4.73
CA ALA A 25 -5.64 5.98 -4.32
C ALA A 25 -5.76 4.68 -3.54
N ILE A 26 -4.71 3.86 -3.58
CA ILE A 26 -4.60 2.62 -2.82
C ILE A 26 -3.55 2.82 -1.73
N LEU A 27 -3.91 2.58 -0.47
CA LEU A 27 -2.92 2.40 0.61
C LEU A 27 -2.73 0.91 0.84
N PHE A 28 -1.50 0.43 0.66
CA PHE A 28 -1.16 -0.97 0.87
C PHE A 28 -0.18 -1.09 2.03
N VAL A 29 -0.63 -1.60 3.17
CA VAL A 29 0.16 -1.64 4.40
C VAL A 29 0.88 -2.98 4.53
N ILE A 30 2.18 -2.94 4.80
CA ILE A 30 3.05 -4.10 5.00
C ILE A 30 3.59 -4.08 6.42
N ASP A 31 3.56 -5.21 7.10
CA ASP A 31 4.29 -5.40 8.36
C ASP A 31 5.77 -5.63 8.08
N THR A 32 6.61 -4.65 8.39
CA THR A 32 8.05 -4.70 8.11
C THR A 32 8.82 -5.60 9.08
N SER A 33 8.22 -5.98 10.20
CA SER A 33 8.86 -6.88 11.17
C SER A 33 8.75 -8.35 10.79
N ASN A 34 7.86 -8.70 9.85
CA ASN A 34 7.60 -10.08 9.44
C ASN A 34 7.99 -10.33 7.98
N ARG A 35 9.22 -10.83 7.78
CA ARG A 35 9.77 -11.12 6.44
C ARG A 35 9.02 -12.24 5.72
N ASP A 36 8.48 -13.22 6.45
CA ASP A 36 7.77 -14.36 5.87
C ASP A 36 6.46 -13.93 5.19
N THR A 37 5.85 -12.84 5.68
CA THR A 37 4.62 -12.30 5.08
C THR A 37 4.85 -11.55 3.78
N GLN A 38 6.09 -11.16 3.47
CA GLN A 38 6.39 -10.33 2.30
C GLN A 38 6.04 -11.05 0.99
N ALA A 39 6.32 -12.36 0.89
CA ALA A 39 5.99 -13.13 -0.31
C ALA A 39 4.48 -13.20 -0.57
N ILE A 40 3.68 -13.28 0.51
CA ILE A 40 2.22 -13.25 0.43
C ILE A 40 1.77 -11.85 0.02
N SER A 41 2.23 -10.80 0.70
CA SER A 41 1.94 -9.41 0.38
C SER A 41 2.24 -9.07 -1.08
N LYS A 42 3.38 -9.53 -1.60
CA LYS A 42 3.73 -9.40 -3.02
C LYS A 42 2.63 -10.02 -3.90
N ARG A 43 2.31 -11.30 -3.68
CA ARG A 43 1.29 -11.98 -4.50
C ARG A 43 -0.04 -11.24 -4.47
N GLU A 44 -0.51 -10.85 -3.28
CA GLU A 44 -1.80 -10.15 -3.16
C GLU A 44 -1.78 -8.77 -3.82
N LEU A 45 -0.68 -8.01 -3.73
CA LEU A 45 -0.55 -6.73 -4.44
C LEU A 45 -0.62 -6.94 -5.95
N HIS A 46 0.15 -7.87 -6.50
CA HIS A 46 0.16 -8.10 -7.95
C HIS A 46 -1.20 -8.61 -8.45
N THR A 47 -1.86 -9.50 -7.71
CA THR A 47 -3.24 -9.94 -8.02
C THR A 47 -4.24 -8.78 -7.96
N LEU A 48 -4.13 -7.87 -6.99
CA LEU A 48 -4.97 -6.67 -6.93
C LEU A 48 -4.79 -5.80 -8.18
N LEU A 49 -3.56 -5.67 -8.68
CA LEU A 49 -3.24 -4.86 -9.86
C LEU A 49 -3.59 -5.50 -11.20
N GLU A 50 -4.03 -6.77 -11.21
CA GLU A 50 -4.65 -7.39 -12.39
C GLU A 50 -6.05 -6.82 -12.66
N ASP A 51 -6.69 -6.19 -11.68
CA ASP A 51 -7.98 -5.53 -11.86
C ASP A 51 -7.84 -4.28 -12.75
N LYS A 52 -8.56 -4.28 -13.88
CA LYS A 52 -8.55 -3.20 -14.85
C LYS A 52 -9.11 -1.89 -14.28
N GLU A 53 -10.04 -1.98 -13.34
CA GLU A 53 -10.62 -0.81 -12.68
C GLU A 53 -9.58 -0.06 -11.82
N LEU A 54 -8.50 -0.75 -11.43
CA LEU A 54 -7.42 -0.18 -10.62
C LEU A 54 -6.23 0.30 -11.43
N GLN A 55 -6.26 0.20 -12.77
CA GLN A 55 -5.17 0.69 -13.60
C GLN A 55 -4.98 2.20 -13.44
N ASN A 56 -3.71 2.63 -13.40
CA ASN A 56 -3.28 4.03 -13.22
C ASN A 56 -3.64 4.67 -11.86
N ILE A 57 -4.31 3.94 -10.96
CA ILE A 57 -4.58 4.44 -9.60
C ILE A 57 -3.27 4.48 -8.80
N PRO A 58 -2.92 5.63 -8.18
CA PRO A 58 -1.69 5.75 -7.42
C PRO A 58 -1.69 4.87 -6.17
N ILE A 59 -0.54 4.25 -5.88
CA ILE A 59 -0.37 3.33 -4.76
C ILE A 59 0.62 3.91 -3.76
N LEU A 60 0.21 4.00 -2.49
CA LEU A 60 1.10 4.27 -1.37
C LEU A 60 1.36 2.96 -0.63
N ILE A 61 2.58 2.44 -0.75
CA ILE A 61 3.04 1.31 0.04
C ILE A 61 3.47 1.85 1.41
N VAL A 62 2.85 1.35 2.47
CA VAL A 62 3.14 1.77 3.85
C VAL A 62 3.89 0.65 4.56
N GLY A 63 5.20 0.80 4.73
CA GLY A 63 6.01 -0.10 5.55
C GLY A 63 5.83 0.23 7.03
N ASN A 64 4.96 -0.50 7.73
CA ASN A 64 4.63 -0.25 9.14
C ASN A 64 5.49 -1.09 10.10
N LYS A 65 5.57 -0.66 11.36
CA LYS A 65 6.31 -1.27 12.49
C LYS A 65 7.84 -1.10 12.45
N ILE A 66 8.30 0.05 11.96
CA ILE A 66 9.75 0.37 11.98
C ILE A 66 10.32 0.56 13.39
N ASP A 67 9.47 0.64 14.41
CA ASP A 67 9.89 0.66 15.81
C ASP A 67 10.47 -0.69 16.28
N LEU A 68 10.22 -1.78 15.55
CA LEU A 68 10.73 -3.11 15.88
C LEU A 68 12.11 -3.36 15.28
N LYS A 69 13.01 -3.94 16.07
CA LYS A 69 14.36 -4.31 15.59
C LYS A 69 14.27 -5.34 14.46
N GLY A 70 15.11 -5.17 13.44
CA GLY A 70 15.16 -6.08 12.29
C GLY A 70 14.05 -5.85 11.27
N HIS A 71 13.31 -4.73 11.38
CA HIS A 71 12.36 -4.32 10.36
C HIS A 71 13.01 -4.26 8.96
N LEU A 72 12.21 -4.50 7.94
CA LEU A 72 12.62 -4.31 6.55
C LEU A 72 12.95 -2.84 6.29
N SER A 73 14.02 -2.60 5.54
CA SER A 73 14.31 -1.31 4.94
C SER A 73 13.42 -1.06 3.73
N GLU A 74 13.29 0.21 3.34
CA GLU A 74 12.55 0.61 2.12
C GLU A 74 13.04 -0.16 0.88
N LYS A 75 14.36 -0.30 0.73
CA LYS A 75 14.97 -1.04 -0.37
C LYS A 75 14.54 -2.52 -0.40
N GLU A 76 14.56 -3.18 0.76
CA GLU A 76 14.12 -4.58 0.86
C GLU A 76 12.61 -4.73 0.57
N ILE A 77 11.80 -3.71 0.86
CA ILE A 77 10.38 -3.69 0.46
C ILE A 77 10.25 -3.58 -1.06
N ILE A 78 10.95 -2.64 -1.69
CA ILE A 78 10.93 -2.44 -3.14
C ILE A 78 11.31 -3.73 -3.87
N GLU A 79 12.43 -4.33 -3.48
CA GLU A 79 12.94 -5.58 -4.06
C GLU A 79 12.00 -6.75 -3.77
N GLY A 80 11.59 -6.95 -2.51
CA GLY A 80 10.78 -8.11 -2.12
C GLY A 80 9.32 -8.05 -2.58
N MET A 81 8.78 -6.86 -2.82
CA MET A 81 7.46 -6.65 -3.42
C MET A 81 7.51 -6.56 -4.95
N ASN A 82 8.71 -6.55 -5.54
CA ASN A 82 8.93 -6.48 -6.97
C ASN A 82 8.29 -5.22 -7.60
N LEU A 83 8.41 -4.07 -6.92
CA LEU A 83 7.75 -2.83 -7.33
C LEU A 83 8.30 -2.25 -8.63
N ASP A 84 9.54 -2.55 -8.99
CA ASP A 84 10.14 -2.14 -10.26
C ASP A 84 9.39 -2.68 -11.48
N TYR A 85 8.61 -3.76 -11.32
CA TYR A 85 7.77 -4.33 -12.37
C TYR A 85 6.35 -3.73 -12.39
N VAL A 86 5.98 -2.96 -11.38
CA VAL A 86 4.71 -2.24 -11.33
C VAL A 86 4.88 -0.94 -12.12
N THR A 87 4.59 -1.01 -13.42
CA THR A 87 4.80 0.10 -14.38
C THR A 87 3.51 0.86 -14.69
N THR A 88 2.35 0.20 -14.60
CA THR A 88 1.05 0.81 -14.90
C THR A 88 0.58 1.78 -13.82
N ASN A 89 0.92 1.51 -12.56
CA ASN A 89 0.45 2.27 -11.42
C ASN A 89 1.62 3.05 -10.80
N PRO A 90 1.53 4.38 -10.66
CA PRO A 90 2.54 5.14 -9.96
C PRO A 90 2.53 4.75 -8.48
N TRP A 91 3.70 4.46 -7.93
CA TRP A 91 3.83 4.04 -6.53
C TRP A 91 4.87 4.87 -5.77
N ILE A 92 4.73 4.88 -4.44
CA ILE A 92 5.73 5.40 -3.50
C ILE A 92 5.71 4.55 -2.23
N VAL A 93 6.86 4.44 -1.56
CA VAL A 93 6.99 3.76 -0.27
C VAL A 93 7.15 4.79 0.84
N VAL A 94 6.43 4.62 1.95
CA VAL A 94 6.62 5.40 3.18
C VAL A 94 6.76 4.47 4.36
N MET A 95 7.83 4.65 5.11
CA MET A 95 8.17 3.86 6.29
C MET A 95 7.61 4.53 7.55
N VAL A 96 6.79 3.82 8.34
CA VAL A 96 6.08 4.39 9.50
C VAL A 96 6.15 3.50 10.74
N SER A 97 6.00 4.12 11.90
CA SER A 97 5.56 3.43 13.11
C SER A 97 4.20 3.97 13.51
N ALA A 98 3.15 3.19 13.25
CA ALA A 98 1.81 3.54 13.73
C ALA A 98 1.75 3.57 15.28
N LEU A 99 2.61 2.80 15.95
CA LEU A 99 2.67 2.76 17.42
C LEU A 99 3.29 4.03 18.01
N LYS A 100 4.34 4.56 17.37
CA LYS A 100 5.05 5.78 17.83
C LYS A 100 4.52 7.06 17.21
N GLY A 101 3.76 6.96 16.13
CA GLY A 101 3.32 8.10 15.32
C GLY A 101 4.35 8.57 14.31
N ASP A 102 5.46 7.85 14.14
CA ASP A 102 6.55 8.23 13.24
C ASP A 102 6.06 8.23 11.78
N ASN A 103 6.32 9.33 11.08
CA ASN A 103 6.05 9.52 9.65
C ASN A 103 4.58 9.42 9.21
N ILE A 104 3.62 9.39 10.15
CA ILE A 104 2.19 9.37 9.82
C ILE A 104 1.76 10.64 9.07
N SER A 105 2.36 11.79 9.39
CA SER A 105 2.11 13.05 8.68
C SER A 105 2.42 12.95 7.18
N LEU A 106 3.46 12.20 6.79
CA LEU A 106 3.84 12.01 5.39
C LEU A 106 2.75 11.28 4.59
N ILE A 107 2.07 10.32 5.22
CA ILE A 107 0.93 9.61 4.62
C ILE A 107 -0.22 10.61 4.39
N ILE A 108 -0.53 11.43 5.38
CA ILE A 108 -1.62 12.42 5.31
C ILE A 108 -1.32 13.45 4.20
N ASP A 109 -0.10 13.97 4.16
CA ASP A 109 0.33 14.93 3.15
C ASP A 109 0.24 14.34 1.74
N TRP A 110 0.63 13.07 1.58
CA TRP A 110 0.51 12.38 0.30
C TRP A 110 -0.95 12.24 -0.14
N LEU A 111 -1.85 11.85 0.77
CA LEU A 111 -3.28 11.73 0.51
C LEU A 111 -3.91 13.06 0.09
N ILE A 112 -3.58 14.15 0.78
CA ILE A 112 -4.05 15.50 0.44
C ILE A 112 -3.59 15.89 -0.98
N LYS A 113 -2.33 15.58 -1.33
CA LYS A 113 -1.80 15.85 -2.67
C LYS A 113 -2.53 15.07 -3.76
N GLN A 114 -2.85 13.79 -3.54
CA GLN A 114 -3.61 13.01 -4.54
C GLN A 114 -5.02 13.59 -4.75
N ASN A 115 -5.70 13.96 -3.67
CA ASN A 115 -7.03 14.56 -3.75
C ASN A 115 -7.03 15.90 -4.49
N ASN A 116 -5.99 16.71 -4.36
CA ASN A 116 -5.87 17.98 -5.08
C ASN A 116 -5.60 17.81 -6.58
N LYS A 117 -4.87 16.75 -6.97
CA LYS A 117 -4.63 16.46 -8.40
C LYS A 117 -5.92 16.12 -9.16
N LYS A 118 -6.91 15.50 -8.51
CA LYS A 118 -8.17 15.13 -9.14
C LYS A 118 -9.12 16.31 -9.38
N LYS A 119 -8.91 17.44 -8.69
CA LYS A 119 -9.77 18.63 -8.80
C LYS A 119 -9.39 19.59 -9.94
N ASN A 120 -8.26 19.35 -10.58
CA ASN A 120 -7.74 20.13 -11.71
C ASN A 120 -7.85 19.30 -13.00
#